data_AF-A0A925K9N0-F1
#
_entry.id   AF-A0A925K9N0-F1
#
_cell.length_a   1.000
_cell.length_b   1.000
_cell.length_c   1.000
_cell.angle_alpha   90.00
_cell.angle_beta   90.00
_cell.angle_gamma   90.00
#
_symmetry.space_group_name_H-M   'P 1'
#
loop_
_entity.id
_entity.type
_entity.pdbx_description
1 polymer ?
#
loop_
_entity_poly.entity_id
_entity_poly.type
_entity_poly.pdbx_seq_one_letter_code
_entity_poly.pdbx_strand_id
1 'polypeptide(L)' 'MQTPADTLHQYGFALLRRETMAGHTGSACGLYSVMFFEPEKKFGIVVISNGCHTAYAAAFNTVMKKVVNILYEEVVNK' A
#
# COMPACT_ATOMS: atom_id res chain seq x y z
N MET A 1 -3.58 -7.75 -13.32
CA MET A 1 -4.97 -7.66 -12.82
C MET A 1 -4.99 -6.53 -11.81
N GLN A 2 -6.00 -5.66 -11.85
CA GLN A 2 -6.06 -4.50 -10.98
C GLN A 2 -6.72 -4.89 -9.65
N THR A 3 -6.14 -4.46 -8.53
CA THR A 3 -6.75 -4.65 -7.20
C THR A 3 -8.04 -3.81 -7.11
N PRO A 4 -9.11 -4.31 -6.47
CA PRO A 4 -10.37 -3.58 -6.33
C PRO A 4 -10.14 -2.18 -5.75
N ALA A 5 -10.78 -1.17 -6.35
CA ALA A 5 -10.72 0.19 -5.83
C ALA A 5 -11.45 0.25 -4.48
N ASP A 6 -10.83 0.92 -3.51
CA ASP A 6 -11.49 1.26 -2.25
C ASP A 6 -12.44 2.45 -2.50
N THR A 7 -13.66 2.40 -2.00
CA THR A 7 -14.61 3.51 -2.10
C THR A 7 -14.23 4.67 -1.17
N LEU A 8 -13.45 4.39 -0.11
CA LEU A 8 -12.98 5.38 0.86
C LEU A 8 -11.72 6.11 0.39
N HIS A 9 -10.86 5.43 -0.35
CA HIS A 9 -9.61 5.95 -0.88
C HIS A 9 -9.68 5.93 -2.41
N GLN A 10 -9.98 7.10 -2.99
CA GLN A 10 -10.14 7.27 -4.44
C GLN A 10 -9.02 6.61 -5.24
N TYR A 11 -9.33 6.20 -6.47
CA TYR A 11 -8.40 5.50 -7.34
C TYR A 11 -7.03 6.19 -7.43
N GLY A 12 -5.97 5.47 -7.09
CA GLY A 12 -4.60 6.01 -7.14
C GLY A 12 -4.17 6.81 -5.92
N PHE A 13 -5.06 7.04 -4.96
CA PHE A 13 -4.78 7.72 -3.70
C PHE A 13 -4.78 6.73 -2.53
N ALA A 14 -3.78 6.84 -1.67
CA ALA A 14 -3.75 6.14 -0.39
C ALA A 14 -3.60 7.15 0.75
N LEU A 15 -4.48 7.03 1.74
CA LEU A 15 -4.33 7.75 2.99
C LEU A 15 -3.58 6.86 3.98
N LEU A 16 -2.31 7.16 4.23
CA LEU A 16 -1.53 6.51 5.28
C LEU A 16 -1.33 7.49 6.42
N ARG A 17 -2.01 7.30 7.55
CA ARG A 17 -1.85 8.09 8.78
C ARG A 17 -1.84 9.62 8.55
N ARG A 18 -2.71 10.12 7.65
CA ARG A 18 -2.88 11.54 7.24
C ARG A 18 -1.86 12.05 6.21
N GLU A 19 -1.00 11.19 5.69
CA GLU A 19 -0.24 11.47 4.46
C GLU A 19 -1.12 11.22 3.24
N THR A 20 -1.03 12.11 2.26
CA THR A 20 -1.83 12.04 1.02
C THR A 20 -0.95 11.48 -0.08
N MET A 21 -0.83 10.15 -0.09
CA MET A 21 0.10 9.49 -1.00
C MET A 21 -0.56 9.15 -2.33
N ALA A 22 0.22 9.25 -3.41
CA ALA A 22 -0.16 8.78 -4.74
C ALA A 22 0.48 7.42 -5.03
N GLY A 23 -0.28 6.49 -5.60
CA GLY A 23 0.25 5.20 -6.02
C GLY A 23 -0.80 4.12 -6.23
N HIS A 24 -0.37 2.86 -6.28
CA HIS A 24 -1.24 1.75 -6.69
C HIS A 24 -0.88 0.45 -5.98
N THR A 25 -1.89 -0.41 -5.78
CA THR A 25 -1.71 -1.80 -5.35
C THR A 25 -1.80 -2.75 -6.54
N GLY A 26 -0.93 -3.74 -6.62
CA GLY A 26 -0.96 -4.74 -7.69
C GLY A 26 -1.22 -6.14 -7.14
N SER A 27 -1.95 -6.95 -7.90
CA SER A 27 -2.01 -8.40 -7.67
C SER A 27 -2.06 -9.17 -8.98
N ALA A 28 -1.27 -10.24 -9.10
CA ALA A 28 -1.28 -11.13 -10.26
C ALA A 28 -0.69 -12.48 -9.89
N CYS A 29 -1.43 -13.57 -10.12
CA CYS A 29 -0.91 -14.94 -10.02
C CYS A 29 -0.10 -15.23 -8.72
N GLY A 30 -0.59 -14.78 -7.56
CA GLY A 30 0.08 -14.96 -6.26
C GLY A 30 1.14 -13.90 -5.91
N LEU A 31 1.49 -13.02 -6.85
CA LEU A 31 2.28 -11.82 -6.59
C LEU A 31 1.39 -10.71 -6.04
N TYR A 32 1.89 -10.00 -5.03
CA TYR A 32 1.25 -8.83 -4.45
C TYR A 32 2.25 -7.68 -4.39
N SER A 33 1.78 -6.47 -4.72
CA SER A 33 2.60 -5.27 -4.62
C SER A 33 1.82 -4.08 -4.10
N VAL A 34 2.54 -3.15 -3.47
CA VAL A 34 2.07 -1.84 -3.04
C VAL A 34 3.14 -0.83 -3.37
N MET A 35 2.75 0.27 -4.00
CA MET A 35 3.65 1.37 -4.31
C MET A 35 2.94 2.67 -3.97
N PHE A 36 3.46 3.43 -3.02
CA PHE A 36 2.92 4.73 -2.63
C PHE A 36 4.03 5.76 -2.44
N PHE A 37 3.78 6.99 -2.86
CA PHE A 37 4.74 8.09 -2.83
C PHE A 37 4.08 9.33 -2.26
N GLU A 38 4.77 10.00 -1.34
CA GLU A 38 4.36 11.29 -0.79
C GLU A 38 5.20 12.41 -1.46
N PRO A 39 4.62 13.13 -2.43
CA PRO A 39 5.36 14.08 -3.25
C PRO A 39 5.86 15.30 -2.48
N GLU A 40 5.21 15.69 -1.38
CA GLU A 40 5.63 16.88 -0.62
C GLU A 40 6.81 16.55 0.30
N LYS A 41 6.70 15.45 1.05
CA LYS A 41 7.73 15.00 2.01
C LYS A 41 8.86 14.18 1.38
N LYS A 42 8.79 13.94 0.06
CA LYS A 42 9.85 13.30 -0.76
C LYS A 42 10.25 11.91 -0.26
N PHE A 43 9.27 11.10 0.14
CA PHE A 43 9.49 9.68 0.44
C PHE A 43 8.49 8.80 -0.29
N GLY A 44 8.79 7.50 -0.36
CA GLY A 44 7.87 6.51 -0.89
C GLY A 44 8.14 5.13 -0.31
N ILE A 45 7.12 4.28 -0.36
CA ILE A 45 7.17 2.91 0.13
C ILE A 45 6.77 1.99 -1.03
N VAL A 46 7.64 1.02 -1.31
CA VAL A 46 7.41 -0.04 -2.28
C VAL A 46 7.54 -1.38 -1.56
N VAL A 47 6.49 -2.18 -1.62
CA VAL A 47 6.45 -3.55 -1.07
C VAL A 47 6.07 -4.49 -2.20
N ILE A 48 6.84 -5.57 -2.37
CA ILE A 48 6.57 -6.63 -3.36
C ILE A 48 6.75 -7.95 -2.64
N SER A 49 5.80 -8.87 -2.78
CA SER A 49 6.00 -10.26 -2.32
C SER A 49 5.49 -11.28 -3.32
N ASN A 50 6.27 -12.35 -3.45
CA ASN A 50 5.94 -13.55 -4.22
C ASN A 50 5.17 -14.52 -3.30
N GLY A 51 3.90 -14.20 -3.06
CA GLY A 51 3.05 -14.92 -2.12
C GLY A 51 3.03 -14.29 -0.72
N CYS A 52 1.83 -14.16 -0.19
CA CYS A 52 1.55 -13.88 1.21
C CYS A 52 0.15 -14.40 1.55
N HIS A 53 -0.24 -14.31 2.82
CA HIS A 53 -1.61 -14.61 3.20
C HIS A 53 -2.59 -13.72 2.41
N THR A 54 -3.65 -14.32 1.88
CA THR A 54 -4.51 -13.69 0.87
C THR A 54 -5.70 -12.94 1.44
N ALA A 55 -5.82 -12.82 2.77
CA ALA A 55 -6.91 -12.07 3.39
C ALA A 55 -6.84 -10.58 3.06
N TYR A 56 -7.99 -10.02 2.71
CA TYR A 56 -8.21 -8.60 2.46
C TYR A 56 -9.06 -7.97 3.55
N ALA A 57 -8.76 -6.73 3.90
CA ALA A 57 -9.62 -5.88 4.73
C ALA A 57 -9.71 -4.51 4.05
N ALA A 58 -10.92 -4.01 3.83
CA ALA A 58 -11.18 -2.76 3.10
C ALA A 58 -10.41 -2.68 1.76
N ALA A 59 -10.58 -3.70 0.90
CA ALA A 59 -9.91 -3.82 -0.40
C ALA A 59 -8.36 -3.83 -0.39
N PHE A 60 -7.72 -3.92 0.78
CA PHE A 60 -6.27 -4.01 0.93
C PHE A 60 -5.86 -5.37 1.53
N ASN A 61 -4.92 -6.07 0.88
CA ASN A 61 -4.24 -7.23 1.46
C ASN A 61 -3.65 -6.89 2.85
N THR A 62 -4.03 -7.71 3.84
CA THR A 62 -3.72 -7.48 5.26
C THR A 62 -2.22 -7.52 5.57
N VAL A 63 -1.47 -8.43 4.94
CA VAL A 63 -0.01 -8.54 5.10
C VAL A 63 0.65 -7.29 4.54
N MET A 64 0.29 -6.91 3.32
CA MET A 64 0.84 -5.73 2.65
C MET A 64 0.60 -4.45 3.45
N LYS A 65 -0.62 -4.26 3.97
CA LYS A 65 -0.96 -3.12 4.84
C LYS A 65 -0.10 -3.07 6.10
N LYS A 66 0.11 -4.21 6.75
CA LYS A 66 0.94 -4.29 7.97
C LYS A 66 2.40 -3.94 7.68
N VAL A 67 2.96 -4.44 6.58
CA VAL A 67 4.34 -4.15 6.18
C VAL A 67 4.52 -2.66 5.87
N VAL A 68 3.59 -2.06 5.11
CA VAL A 68 3.63 -0.61 4.81
C VAL A 68 3.62 0.23 6.08
N ASN A 69 2.75 -0.11 7.06
CA ASN A 69 2.70 0.61 8.33
C ASN A 69 4.01 0.51 9.12
N ILE A 70 4.59 -0.69 9.22
CA ILE A 70 5.86 -0.91 9.92
C ILE A 70 6.99 -0.13 9.24
N LEU A 71 7.07 -0.16 7.90
CA LEU A 71 8.07 0.60 7.16
C LEU A 71 7.92 2.11 7.38
N TYR A 72 6.70 2.62 7.39
CA TYR A 72 6.46 4.03 7.69
C TYR A 72 6.92 4.38 9.11
N GLU A 73 6.53 3.60 10.11
CA GLU A 73 6.87 3.87 11.52
C GLU A 73 8.36 3.76 11.80
N GLU A 74 9.03 2.74 11.28
CA GLU A 74 10.40 2.42 11.65
C GLU A 74 11.47 3.02 10.74
N VAL A 75 11.09 3.44 9.53
CA VAL A 75 12.04 3.96 8.53
C VAL A 75 11.74 5.41 8.17
N VAL A 76 10.46 5.79 8.01
CA VAL A 76 10.09 7.14 7.57
C VAL A 76 9.86 8.10 8.73
N ASN A 77 9.16 7.66 9.78
CA ASN A 77 8.74 8.49 10.92
C ASN A 77 9.63 8.30 12.17
N LYS A 78 10.90 7.91 11.95
CA LYS A 78 11.93 7.95 12.99
C LYS A 78 12.52 9.35 13.10
#